data_AF-A0A6I3BCD8-F1
#
_entry.id   AF-A0A6I3BCD8-F1
#
_cell.length_a   1.000
_cell.length_b   1.000
_cell.length_c   1.000
_cell.angle_alpha   90.00
_cell.angle_beta   90.00
_cell.angle_gamma   90.00
#
_symmetry.space_group_name_H-M   'P 1'
#
loop_
_entity.id
_entity.type
_entity.pdbx_description
1 polymer ?
#
loop_
_entity_poly.entity_id
_entity_poly.type
_entity_poly.pdbx_seq_one_letter_code
_entity_poly.pdbx_strand_id
1 'polypeptide(L)'
;AGEDATYIGYSLGARLCLTAALSNPKHVKRLVLISGTAGIEDSVERQNRIASDEKLANRITQIGVPTFINEWLSLPMFAGLTPETNQREMRICNTATALASSLRLCGAGKQQPTWSRLKELTMPVLIIAGQMDTKFVELAKRMADLVGSQAQLKIIANSGHTPHLEQPGQFLEILQSFLKH
;
A
#
# COMPACT_ATOMS: atom_id res chain seq x y z
N ALA A 1 24.55 4.94 -9.09
CA ALA A 1 23.57 3.96 -9.62
C ALA A 1 23.15 3.09 -8.44
N GLY A 2 21.86 2.99 -8.13
CA GLY A 2 21.40 2.19 -7.01
C GLY A 2 21.60 0.71 -7.31
N GLU A 3 22.13 -0.04 -6.36
CA GLU A 3 22.29 -1.50 -6.45
C GLU A 3 20.93 -2.18 -6.65
N ASP A 4 20.95 -3.39 -7.24
CA ASP A 4 19.76 -4.19 -7.44
C ASP A 4 19.16 -4.59 -6.08
N ALA A 5 17.99 -4.04 -5.74
CA ALA A 5 17.38 -4.20 -4.43
C ALA A 5 16.03 -4.93 -4.49
N THR A 6 15.60 -5.47 -3.35
CA THR A 6 14.21 -5.91 -3.16
C THR A 6 13.38 -4.75 -2.64
N TYR A 7 12.27 -4.47 -3.29
CA TYR A 7 11.38 -3.36 -2.96
C TYR A 7 10.18 -3.90 -2.23
N ILE A 8 9.97 -3.46 -0.99
CA ILE A 8 8.84 -3.87 -0.16
C ILE A 8 8.02 -2.64 0.18
N GLY A 9 6.77 -2.62 -0.27
CA GLY A 9 5.89 -1.49 -0.10
C GLY A 9 4.55 -1.91 0.51
N TYR A 10 4.07 -1.12 1.47
CA TYR A 10 2.75 -1.25 2.07
C TYR A 10 1.84 -0.08 1.70
N SER A 11 0.62 -0.36 1.21
CA SER A 11 -0.41 0.62 0.86
C SER A 11 0.09 1.72 -0.09
N LEU A 12 0.32 2.95 0.38
CA LEU A 12 1.01 3.99 -0.41
C LEU A 12 2.39 3.53 -0.88
N GLY A 13 3.19 2.92 0.00
CA GLY A 13 4.50 2.39 -0.35
C GLY A 13 4.42 1.32 -1.43
N ALA A 14 3.38 0.47 -1.42
CA ALA A 14 3.17 -0.54 -2.47
C ALA A 14 3.00 0.12 -3.83
N ARG A 15 2.22 1.20 -3.91
CA ARG A 15 2.01 1.96 -5.14
C ARG A 15 3.32 2.59 -5.63
N LEU A 16 4.12 3.15 -4.73
CA LEU A 16 5.43 3.74 -5.06
C LEU A 16 6.41 2.69 -5.57
N CYS A 17 6.53 1.54 -4.88
CA CYS A 17 7.39 0.44 -5.32
C CYS A 17 6.94 -0.12 -6.67
N LEU A 18 5.64 -0.25 -6.91
CA LEU A 18 5.10 -0.67 -8.20
C LEU A 18 5.48 0.32 -9.32
N THR A 19 5.30 1.62 -9.09
CA THR A 19 5.72 2.64 -10.07
C THR A 19 7.22 2.61 -10.33
N ALA A 20 8.04 2.46 -9.29
CA ALA A 20 9.49 2.33 -9.43
C ALA A 20 9.89 1.09 -10.25
N ALA A 21 9.30 -0.07 -9.95
CA ALA A 21 9.56 -1.31 -10.66
C ALA A 21 9.16 -1.25 -12.14
N LEU A 22 8.01 -0.63 -12.46
CA LEU A 22 7.59 -0.41 -13.84
C LEU A 22 8.43 0.64 -14.59
N SER A 23 9.07 1.56 -13.86
CA SER A 23 9.91 2.60 -14.47
C SER A 23 11.31 2.08 -14.75
N ASN A 24 11.82 1.16 -13.92
CA ASN A 24 13.15 0.62 -14.07
C ASN A 24 13.26 -0.86 -13.63
N PRO A 25 12.61 -1.79 -14.36
CA PRO A 25 12.45 -3.17 -13.93
C PRO A 25 13.77 -3.93 -13.76
N LYS A 26 14.82 -3.51 -14.45
CA LYS A 26 16.15 -4.15 -14.41
C LYS A 26 16.86 -4.00 -13.06
N HIS A 27 16.51 -3.00 -12.26
CA HIS A 27 17.14 -2.73 -10.95
C HIS A 27 16.29 -3.20 -9.76
N VAL A 28 15.18 -3.88 -10.03
CA VAL A 28 14.30 -4.45 -9.01
C VAL A 28 14.47 -5.96 -9.02
N LYS A 29 15.20 -6.48 -8.04
CA LYS A 29 15.44 -7.92 -7.91
C LYS A 29 14.15 -8.67 -7.60
N ARG A 30 13.34 -8.11 -6.69
CA ARG A 30 12.02 -8.62 -6.27
C ARG A 30 11.14 -7.47 -5.84
N LEU A 31 9.84 -7.64 -6.00
CA LEU A 31 8.82 -6.68 -5.62
C LEU A 31 7.84 -7.34 -4.64
N VAL A 32 7.61 -6.71 -3.50
CA VAL A 32 6.61 -7.13 -2.51
C VAL A 32 5.59 -6.01 -2.32
N LEU A 33 4.33 -6.30 -2.62
CA LEU A 33 3.21 -5.36 -2.55
C LEU A 33 2.25 -5.80 -1.46
N ILE A 34 2.14 -5.03 -0.38
CA ILE A 34 1.29 -5.33 0.78
C ILE A 34 0.10 -4.36 0.77
N SER A 35 -1.11 -4.88 0.66
CA SER A 35 -2.37 -4.11 0.64
C SER A 35 -2.31 -2.94 -0.35
N GLY A 36 -1.75 -3.20 -1.53
CA GLY A 36 -1.53 -2.22 -2.60
C GLY A 36 -2.59 -2.26 -3.71
N THR A 37 -2.43 -1.37 -4.70
CA THR A 37 -3.27 -1.32 -5.90
C THR A 37 -2.46 -0.76 -7.07
N ALA A 38 -2.87 -1.06 -8.31
CA ALA A 38 -2.32 -0.44 -9.51
C ALA A 38 -3.08 0.83 -9.93
N GLY A 39 -3.85 1.45 -9.02
CA GLY A 39 -4.46 2.77 -9.20
C GLY A 39 -5.95 2.75 -9.55
N ILE A 40 -6.55 3.93 -9.72
CA ILE A 40 -7.99 4.12 -9.98
C ILE A 40 -8.21 4.44 -11.47
N GLU A 41 -8.74 3.48 -12.24
CA GLU A 41 -8.95 3.62 -13.69
C GLU A 41 -10.04 4.62 -14.03
N ASP A 42 -11.16 4.58 -13.30
CA ASP A 42 -12.29 5.45 -13.54
C ASP A 42 -11.91 6.92 -13.27
N SER A 43 -12.13 7.78 -14.26
CA SER A 43 -11.73 9.19 -14.18
C SER A 43 -12.56 9.97 -13.15
N VAL A 44 -13.83 9.61 -12.95
CA VAL A 44 -14.74 10.26 -12.00
C VAL A 44 -14.38 9.85 -10.57
N GLU A 45 -14.19 8.56 -10.30
CA GLU A 45 -13.71 8.05 -9.01
C GLU A 45 -12.37 8.69 -8.65
N ARG A 46 -11.47 8.84 -9.64
CA ARG A 46 -10.17 9.47 -9.46
C ARG A 46 -10.29 10.95 -9.10
N GLN A 47 -11.15 11.72 -9.76
CA GLN A 47 -11.40 13.13 -9.39
C GLN A 47 -12.05 13.25 -8.01
N ASN A 48 -13.01 12.38 -7.68
CA ASN A 48 -13.63 12.33 -6.36
C ASN A 48 -12.59 12.02 -5.28
N ARG A 49 -11.66 11.11 -5.57
CA ARG A 49 -10.55 10.78 -4.68
C ARG A 49 -9.61 11.96 -4.47
N ILE A 50 -9.25 12.70 -5.53
CA ILE A 50 -8.43 13.92 -5.42
C ILE A 50 -9.13 14.95 -4.53
N ALA A 51 -10.42 15.21 -4.75
CA ALA A 51 -11.19 16.17 -3.96
C ALA A 51 -11.29 15.74 -2.48
N SER A 52 -11.46 14.45 -2.21
CA SER A 52 -11.47 13.89 -0.85
C SER A 52 -10.11 14.04 -0.16
N ASP A 53 -9.01 13.71 -0.86
CA ASP A 53 -7.65 13.84 -0.33
C ASP A 53 -7.32 15.32 -0.03
N GLU A 54 -7.78 16.26 -0.87
CA GLU A 54 -7.60 17.71 -0.65
C GLU A 54 -8.38 18.21 0.59
N LYS A 55 -9.63 17.78 0.76
CA LYS A 55 -10.41 18.10 1.97
C LYS A 55 -9.72 17.56 3.23
N LEU A 56 -9.22 16.33 3.17
CA LEU A 56 -8.50 15.72 4.29
C LEU A 56 -7.19 16.46 4.58
N ALA A 57 -6.42 16.82 3.55
CA ALA A 57 -5.19 17.59 3.69
C ALA A 57 -5.44 18.94 4.41
N ASN A 58 -6.51 19.65 4.07
CA ASN A 58 -6.92 20.88 4.74
C ASN A 58 -7.43 20.63 6.17
N ARG A 59 -8.12 19.52 6.42
CA ARG A 59 -8.57 19.18 7.78
C ARG A 59 -7.40 18.90 8.72
N ILE A 60 -6.37 18.18 8.27
CA ILE A 60 -5.20 17.83 9.10
C ILE A 60 -4.51 19.09 9.64
N THR A 61 -4.40 20.15 8.84
CA THR A 61 -3.80 21.42 9.29
C THR A 61 -4.67 22.17 10.29
N GLN A 62 -5.99 21.98 10.26
CA GLN A 62 -6.94 22.60 11.19
C GLN A 62 -7.02 21.86 12.54
N ILE A 63 -7.02 20.52 12.53
CA ILE A 63 -7.25 19.72 13.75
C ILE A 63 -5.96 19.25 14.44
N GLY A 64 -4.83 19.37 13.75
CA GLY A 64 -3.53 18.88 14.23
C GLY A 64 -3.33 17.36 14.07
N VAL A 65 -2.07 16.94 14.04
CA VAL A 65 -1.68 15.55 13.76
C VAL A 65 -2.20 14.56 14.82
N PRO A 66 -2.10 14.81 16.14
CA PRO A 66 -2.58 13.85 17.14
C PRO A 66 -4.08 13.55 17.00
N THR A 67 -4.91 14.58 16.80
CA THR A 67 -6.35 14.43 16.57
C THR A 67 -6.63 13.64 15.30
N PHE A 68 -5.96 14.00 14.19
CA PHE A 68 -6.10 13.28 12.93
C PHE A 68 -5.71 11.80 13.06
N ILE A 69 -4.59 11.48 13.71
CA ILE A 69 -4.15 10.08 13.86
C ILE A 69 -5.14 9.28 14.71
N ASN A 70 -5.73 9.88 15.75
CA ASN A 70 -6.77 9.22 16.53
C ASN A 70 -8.02 8.94 15.68
N GLU A 71 -8.50 9.91 14.90
CA GLU A 71 -9.63 9.74 13.97
C GLU A 71 -9.31 8.72 12.86
N TRP A 72 -8.07 8.72 12.36
CA TRP A 72 -7.65 7.84 11.28
C TRP A 72 -7.55 6.38 11.75
N LEU A 73 -6.99 6.14 12.94
CA LEU A 73 -6.89 4.80 13.52
C LEU A 73 -8.24 4.22 13.97
N SER A 74 -9.28 5.05 14.14
CA SER A 74 -10.64 4.57 14.46
C SER A 74 -11.44 4.13 13.23
N LEU A 75 -10.90 4.32 12.01
CA LEU A 75 -11.58 3.86 10.80
C LEU A 75 -11.67 2.33 10.75
N PRO A 76 -12.75 1.76 10.18
CA PRO A 76 -12.95 0.31 10.10
C PRO A 76 -11.77 -0.45 9.46
N MET A 77 -11.06 0.18 8.54
CA MET A 77 -9.86 -0.36 7.88
C MET A 77 -8.74 -0.76 8.86
N PHE A 78 -8.70 -0.15 10.05
CA PHE A 78 -7.69 -0.39 11.08
C PHE A 78 -8.25 -1.10 12.32
N ALA A 79 -9.46 -1.64 12.24
CA ALA A 79 -10.13 -2.29 13.38
C ALA A 79 -9.36 -3.49 13.96
N GLY A 80 -8.45 -4.11 13.18
CA GLY A 80 -7.60 -5.20 13.65
C GLY A 80 -6.33 -4.74 14.41
N LEU A 81 -6.03 -3.44 14.43
CA LEU A 81 -4.88 -2.93 15.18
C LEU A 81 -5.20 -2.73 16.66
N THR A 82 -4.25 -3.09 17.51
CA THR A 82 -4.28 -2.87 18.96
C THR A 82 -3.44 -1.64 19.33
N PRO A 83 -3.55 -1.11 20.57
CA PRO A 83 -2.66 -0.05 21.05
C PRO A 83 -1.17 -0.36 20.88
N GLU A 84 -0.78 -1.62 20.99
CA GLU A 84 0.60 -2.09 20.88
C GLU A 84 1.08 -2.16 19.43
N THR A 85 0.17 -2.43 18.48
CA THR A 85 0.51 -2.67 17.07
C THR A 85 0.18 -1.50 16.15
N ASN A 86 -0.62 -0.54 16.60
CA ASN A 86 -1.07 0.58 15.77
C ASN A 86 0.03 1.61 15.45
N GLN A 87 1.17 1.55 16.15
CA GLN A 87 2.32 2.44 15.98
C GLN A 87 1.98 3.94 16.14
N ARG A 88 0.99 4.26 16.98
CA ARG A 88 0.48 5.62 17.15
C ARG A 88 1.58 6.64 17.44
N GLU A 89 2.49 6.33 18.37
CA GLU A 89 3.57 7.25 18.78
C GLU A 89 4.51 7.60 17.61
N MET A 90 4.79 6.67 16.70
CA MET A 90 5.56 6.97 15.49
C MET A 90 4.74 7.81 14.49
N ARG A 91 3.43 7.57 14.39
CA ARG A 91 2.55 8.28 13.46
C ARG A 91 2.36 9.74 13.85
N ILE A 92 2.26 10.06 15.15
CA ILE A 92 2.07 11.44 15.60
C ILE A 92 3.32 12.32 15.43
N CYS A 93 4.50 11.73 15.24
CA CYS A 93 5.74 12.45 14.91
C CYS A 93 5.76 13.02 13.49
N ASN A 94 4.77 12.71 12.65
CA ASN A 94 4.63 13.38 11.35
C ASN A 94 4.25 14.86 11.52
N THR A 95 4.54 15.67 10.51
CA THR A 95 4.05 17.05 10.47
C THR A 95 2.76 17.13 9.65
N ALA A 96 1.88 18.06 10.03
CA ALA A 96 0.64 18.31 9.26
C ALA A 96 0.95 18.63 7.79
N THR A 97 1.97 19.44 7.55
CA THR A 97 2.45 19.79 6.20
C THR A 97 2.91 18.58 5.40
N ALA A 98 3.63 17.63 6.02
CA ALA A 98 4.09 16.42 5.33
C ALA A 98 2.93 15.49 4.98
N LEU A 99 1.98 15.28 5.90
CA LEU A 99 0.79 14.45 5.65
C LEU A 99 -0.11 15.06 4.57
N ALA A 100 -0.36 16.38 4.65
CA ALA A 100 -1.13 17.10 3.65
C ALA A 100 -0.46 17.03 2.26
N SER A 101 0.87 17.23 2.20
CA SER A 101 1.63 17.09 0.96
C SER A 101 1.58 15.66 0.40
N SER A 102 1.67 14.64 1.26
CA SER A 102 1.56 13.23 0.86
C SER A 102 0.20 12.94 0.20
N LEU A 103 -0.90 13.43 0.78
CA LEU A 103 -2.23 13.30 0.17
C LEU A 103 -2.33 14.02 -1.18
N ARG A 104 -1.81 15.25 -1.26
CA ARG A 104 -1.89 16.10 -2.47
C ARG A 104 -1.03 15.63 -3.63
N LEU A 105 0.14 15.05 -3.35
CA LEU A 105 1.13 14.69 -4.35
C LEU A 105 1.15 13.19 -4.64
N CYS A 106 0.86 12.37 -3.63
CA CYS A 106 0.99 10.92 -3.67
C CYS A 106 -0.34 10.19 -3.39
N GLY A 107 -1.45 10.92 -3.25
CA GLY A 107 -2.80 10.36 -3.12
C GLY A 107 -3.14 9.42 -4.28
N ALA A 108 -3.97 8.40 -4.02
CA ALA A 108 -4.28 7.39 -5.06
C ALA A 108 -4.98 8.01 -6.28
N GLY A 109 -5.67 9.15 -6.09
CA GLY A 109 -6.29 9.87 -7.19
C GLY A 109 -5.29 10.62 -8.10
N LYS A 110 -4.10 10.94 -7.59
CA LYS A 110 -3.06 11.63 -8.39
C LYS A 110 -2.16 10.68 -9.15
N GLN A 111 -2.15 9.40 -8.78
CA GLN A 111 -1.34 8.41 -9.48
C GLN A 111 -2.03 7.97 -10.77
N GLN A 112 -1.22 7.85 -11.83
CA GLN A 112 -1.68 7.23 -13.07
C GLN A 112 -1.89 5.74 -12.83
N PRO A 113 -3.05 5.19 -13.24
CA PRO A 113 -3.28 3.75 -13.16
C PRO A 113 -2.30 2.98 -14.05
N THR A 114 -1.76 1.88 -13.53
CA THR A 114 -0.74 1.08 -14.19
C THR A 114 -1.19 -0.36 -14.47
N TRP A 115 -2.48 -0.65 -14.38
CA TRP A 115 -3.05 -1.99 -14.60
C TRP A 115 -2.60 -2.64 -15.92
N SER A 116 -2.63 -1.90 -17.02
CA SER A 116 -2.22 -2.38 -18.36
C SER A 116 -0.73 -2.70 -18.48
N ARG A 117 0.08 -2.19 -17.54
CA ARG A 117 1.54 -2.32 -17.52
C ARG A 117 2.02 -3.44 -16.61
N LEU A 118 1.15 -4.09 -15.82
CA LEU A 118 1.56 -5.11 -14.86
C LEU A 118 2.28 -6.30 -15.52
N LYS A 119 1.93 -6.63 -16.78
CA LYS A 119 2.62 -7.63 -17.61
C LYS A 119 4.06 -7.28 -17.99
N GLU A 120 4.49 -6.03 -17.78
CA GLU A 120 5.87 -5.58 -18.01
C GLU A 120 6.81 -5.96 -16.87
N LEU A 121 6.28 -6.40 -15.72
CA LEU A 121 7.09 -6.81 -14.58
C LEU A 121 7.77 -8.15 -14.88
N THR A 122 9.11 -8.13 -14.96
CA THR A 122 9.93 -9.29 -15.31
C THR A 122 10.54 -10.01 -14.10
N MET A 123 10.39 -9.45 -12.90
CA MET A 123 10.98 -9.96 -11.66
C MET A 123 9.94 -10.65 -10.78
N PRO A 124 10.42 -11.41 -9.77
CA PRO A 124 9.73 -11.78 -8.56
C PRO A 124 8.61 -10.86 -8.07
N VAL A 125 7.31 -11.17 -8.14
CA VAL A 125 6.28 -10.32 -7.50
C VAL A 125 5.50 -11.08 -6.43
N LEU A 126 5.65 -10.69 -5.16
CA LEU A 126 4.81 -11.15 -4.07
C LEU A 126 3.72 -10.12 -3.79
N ILE A 127 2.46 -10.56 -3.81
CA ILE A 127 1.29 -9.72 -3.54
C ILE A 127 0.61 -10.26 -2.30
N ILE A 128 0.46 -9.41 -1.28
CA ILE A 128 -0.10 -9.75 0.02
C ILE A 128 -1.33 -8.88 0.31
N ALA A 129 -2.42 -9.49 0.75
CA ALA A 129 -3.58 -8.80 1.31
C ALA A 129 -4.07 -9.52 2.56
N GLY A 130 -4.70 -8.78 3.50
CA GLY A 130 -5.39 -9.40 4.62
C GLY A 130 -6.79 -9.85 4.23
N GLN A 131 -7.19 -11.04 4.70
CA GLN A 131 -8.45 -11.69 4.36
C GLN A 131 -9.70 -10.83 4.59
N MET A 132 -9.70 -9.99 5.63
CA MET A 132 -10.84 -9.14 6.01
C MET A 132 -10.93 -7.86 5.17
N ASP A 133 -9.87 -7.48 4.45
CA ASP A 133 -9.87 -6.33 3.55
C ASP A 133 -10.31 -6.74 2.14
N THR A 134 -11.61 -7.04 2.01
CA THR A 134 -12.21 -7.61 0.80
C THR A 134 -11.92 -6.80 -0.46
N LYS A 135 -11.90 -5.46 -0.36
CA LYS A 135 -11.53 -4.58 -1.47
C LYS A 135 -10.10 -4.87 -1.94
N PHE A 136 -9.13 -4.90 -1.03
CA PHE A 136 -7.74 -5.13 -1.42
C PHE A 136 -7.43 -6.59 -1.74
N VAL A 137 -8.21 -7.55 -1.25
CA VAL A 137 -8.17 -8.94 -1.71
C VAL A 137 -8.52 -9.04 -3.20
N GLU A 138 -9.60 -8.41 -3.65
CA GLU A 138 -9.98 -8.42 -5.07
C GLU A 138 -8.97 -7.68 -5.95
N LEU A 139 -8.44 -6.54 -5.47
CA LEU A 139 -7.36 -5.84 -6.16
C LEU A 139 -6.09 -6.68 -6.24
N ALA A 140 -5.74 -7.41 -5.18
CA ALA A 140 -4.58 -8.29 -5.13
C ALA A 140 -4.71 -9.47 -6.11
N LYS A 141 -5.89 -10.10 -6.18
CA LYS A 141 -6.20 -11.14 -7.18
C LYS A 141 -6.03 -10.60 -8.60
N ARG A 142 -6.66 -9.46 -8.90
CA ARG A 142 -6.55 -8.83 -10.22
C ARG A 142 -5.10 -8.48 -10.58
N MET A 143 -4.31 -7.97 -9.63
CA MET A 143 -2.89 -7.70 -9.86
C MET A 143 -2.13 -9.00 -10.16
N ALA A 144 -2.36 -10.07 -9.39
CA ALA A 144 -1.70 -11.36 -9.61
C ALA A 144 -2.01 -11.92 -11.01
N ASP A 145 -3.27 -11.88 -11.43
CA ASP A 145 -3.69 -12.36 -12.75
C ASP A 145 -3.00 -11.59 -13.88
N LEU A 146 -2.88 -10.26 -13.75
CA LEU A 146 -2.27 -9.41 -14.78
C LEU A 146 -0.75 -9.45 -14.80
N VAL A 147 -0.10 -9.73 -13.66
CA VAL A 147 1.34 -9.99 -13.58
C VAL A 147 1.68 -11.37 -14.16
N GLY A 148 0.79 -12.35 -14.02
CA GLY A 148 0.95 -13.67 -14.60
C GLY A 148 1.98 -14.52 -13.86
N SER A 149 2.86 -15.20 -14.60
CA SER A 149 3.75 -16.23 -14.04
C SER A 149 4.77 -15.73 -13.01
N GLN A 150 5.00 -14.42 -12.94
CA GLN A 150 5.89 -13.81 -11.94
C GLN A 150 5.21 -13.57 -10.59
N ALA A 151 3.88 -13.71 -10.52
CA ALA A 151 3.10 -13.39 -9.33
C ALA A 151 3.01 -14.56 -8.35
N GLN A 152 3.14 -14.24 -7.07
CA GLN A 152 2.72 -15.06 -5.95
C GLN A 152 1.70 -14.27 -5.12
N LEU A 153 0.46 -14.75 -5.06
CA LEU A 153 -0.58 -14.16 -4.23
C LEU A 153 -0.63 -14.87 -2.88
N LYS A 154 -0.64 -14.10 -1.79
CA LYS A 154 -0.82 -14.60 -0.42
C LYS A 154 -1.88 -13.78 0.31
N ILE A 155 -2.93 -14.45 0.77
CA ILE A 155 -3.98 -13.85 1.59
C ILE A 155 -3.74 -14.27 3.05
N ILE A 156 -3.51 -13.32 3.93
CA ILE A 156 -3.22 -13.59 5.35
C ILE A 156 -4.54 -13.67 6.13
N ALA A 157 -4.80 -14.83 6.72
CA ALA A 157 -6.01 -15.08 7.50
C ALA A 157 -6.05 -14.20 8.75
N ASN A 158 -7.25 -13.84 9.20
CA ASN A 158 -7.46 -13.03 10.42
C ASN A 158 -6.72 -11.68 10.42
N SER A 159 -6.67 -11.00 9.28
CA SER A 159 -6.09 -9.65 9.16
C SER A 159 -6.85 -8.78 8.16
N GLY A 160 -6.85 -7.47 8.39
CA GLY A 160 -7.38 -6.43 7.53
C GLY A 160 -6.29 -5.77 6.69
N HIS A 161 -6.30 -4.43 6.64
CA HIS A 161 -5.43 -3.68 5.74
C HIS A 161 -3.95 -3.72 6.13
N THR A 162 -3.62 -4.04 7.38
CA THR A 162 -2.26 -4.03 7.94
C THR A 162 -1.77 -5.42 8.33
N PRO A 163 -1.72 -6.40 7.40
CA PRO A 163 -1.50 -7.80 7.78
C PRO A 163 -0.14 -8.05 8.43
N HIS A 164 0.87 -7.23 8.12
CA HIS A 164 2.20 -7.29 8.73
C HIS A 164 2.24 -6.83 10.19
N LEU A 165 1.26 -6.05 10.65
CA LEU A 165 1.12 -5.62 12.05
C LEU A 165 0.11 -6.49 12.81
N GLU A 166 -0.94 -6.95 12.12
CA GLU A 166 -2.01 -7.75 12.71
C GLU A 166 -1.61 -9.23 12.88
N GLN A 167 -0.87 -9.79 11.92
CA GLN A 167 -0.45 -11.19 11.89
C GLN A 167 1.05 -11.31 11.57
N PRO A 168 1.95 -10.74 12.41
CA PRO A 168 3.37 -10.63 12.10
C PRO A 168 4.05 -11.98 11.87
N GLY A 169 3.64 -13.04 12.57
CA GLY A 169 4.18 -14.39 12.40
C GLY A 169 3.92 -14.94 10.99
N GLN A 170 2.65 -14.95 10.57
CA GLN A 170 2.26 -15.40 9.22
C GLN A 170 2.92 -14.55 8.13
N PHE A 171 2.96 -13.23 8.33
CA PHE A 171 3.60 -12.31 7.39
C PHE A 171 5.09 -12.60 7.22
N LEU A 172 5.82 -12.79 8.33
CA LEU A 172 7.25 -13.07 8.30
C LEU A 172 7.57 -14.41 7.65
N GLU A 173 6.78 -15.45 7.90
CA GLU A 173 6.96 -16.75 7.25
C GLU A 173 6.84 -16.63 5.72
N ILE A 174 5.76 -15.98 5.25
CA ILE A 174 5.54 -15.71 3.83
C ILE A 174 6.69 -14.91 3.22
N LEU A 175 7.08 -13.81 3.88
CA LEU A 175 8.13 -12.92 3.37
C LEU A 175 9.48 -13.63 3.32
N GLN A 176 9.87 -14.34 4.37
CA GLN A 176 11.14 -15.07 4.42
C GLN A 176 11.18 -16.20 3.39
N SER A 177 10.09 -16.93 3.19
CA SER A 177 9.99 -17.94 2.13
C SER A 177 10.24 -17.30 0.77
N PHE A 178 9.60 -16.18 0.46
CA PHE A 178 9.77 -15.49 -0.82
C PHE A 178 11.18 -14.92 -1.02
N LEU A 179 11.81 -14.36 0.03
CA LEU A 179 13.15 -13.75 -0.08
C LEU A 179 14.28 -14.77 -0.25
N LYS A 180 14.07 -16.02 0.19
CA LYS A 180 15.04 -17.12 0.07
C LYS A 180 15.15 -17.69 -1.35
N HIS A 181 14.17 -17.41 -2.22
CA HIS A 181 14.14 -17.82 -3.62
C HIS A 181 14.47 -16.62 -4.51
#